data_AF-A0A853IKT4-F1
#
_entry.id   AF-A0A853IKT4-F1
#
_cell.length_a   1.000
_cell.length_b   1.000
_cell.length_c   1.000
_cell.angle_alpha   90.00
_cell.angle_beta   90.00
_cell.angle_gamma   90.00
#
_symmetry.space_group_name_H-M   'P 1'
#
loop_
_entity.id
_entity.type
_entity.pdbx_description
1 polymer ?
#
loop_
_entity_poly.entity_id
_entity_poly.type
_entity_poly.pdbx_seq_one_letter_code
_entity_poly.pdbx_strand_id
1 'polypeptide(L)' 'MANMTNVLNEITAADETFMSTFMKGDAAGIAALYTVSAQFLPPNGDVVLGRDAIQATFQALMV' A
#
# COMPACT_ATOMS: atom_id res chain seq x y z
N MET A 1 -17.55 3.52 21.75
CA MET A 1 -16.12 3.86 21.82
C MET A 1 -15.20 2.69 21.46
N ALA A 2 -15.47 1.46 21.91
CA ALA A 2 -14.68 0.26 21.52
C ALA A 2 -14.49 0.10 20.00
N ASN A 3 -15.51 0.41 19.18
CA ASN A 3 -15.41 0.30 17.72
C ASN A 3 -14.39 1.27 17.09
N MET A 4 -14.20 2.47 17.66
CA MET A 4 -13.24 3.44 17.10
C MET A 4 -11.81 2.99 17.37
N THR A 5 -11.54 2.50 18.59
CA THR A 5 -10.23 1.95 18.95
C THR A 5 -9.90 0.72 18.10
N ASN A 6 -10.88 -0.15 17.82
CA ASN A 6 -10.68 -1.32 16.97
C ASN A 6 -10.34 -0.93 15.52
N VAL A 7 -11.11 0.00 14.93
CA VAL A 7 -10.84 0.48 13.56
C VAL A 7 -9.46 1.14 13.47
N LEU A 8 -9.08 1.96 14.47
CA LEU A 8 -7.75 2.55 14.52
C LEU A 8 -6.66 1.47 14.56
N ASN A 9 -6.81 0.46 15.42
CA ASN A 9 -5.83 -0.62 15.53
C ASN A 9 -5.70 -1.41 14.23
N GLU A 10 -6.80 -1.67 13.52
CA GLU A 10 -6.79 -2.35 12.22
C GLU A 10 -6.07 -1.53 11.14
N ILE A 11 -6.28 -0.22 11.11
CA ILE A 11 -5.57 0.69 10.19
C ILE A 11 -4.08 0.69 10.49
N THR A 12 -3.69 0.82 11.77
CA THR A 12 -2.29 0.79 12.17
C THR A 12 -1.61 -0.53 11.81
N ALA A 13 -2.28 -1.67 12.04
CA ALA A 13 -1.74 -2.98 11.68
C ALA A 13 -1.55 -3.14 10.16
N ALA A 14 -2.45 -2.55 9.35
CA ALA A 14 -2.29 -2.53 7.89
C ALA A 14 -1.09 -1.67 7.46
N ASP A 15 -0.85 -0.53 8.11
CA ASP A 15 0.32 0.33 7.86
C ASP A 15 1.64 -0.36 8.26
N GLU A 16 1.68 -1.04 9.41
CA GLU A 16 2.84 -1.86 9.81
C GLU A 16 3.13 -2.98 8.79
N THR A 17 2.07 -3.61 8.27
CA THR A 17 2.18 -4.62 7.22
C THR A 17 2.73 -4.00 5.93
N PHE A 18 2.26 -2.81 5.55
CA PHE A 18 2.78 -2.06 4.41
C PHE A 18 4.29 -1.82 4.57
N MET A 19 4.71 -1.26 5.71
CA MET A 19 6.12 -0.96 5.95
C MET A 19 7.00 -2.21 5.95
N SER A 20 6.56 -3.29 6.60
CA SER A 20 7.29 -4.57 6.60
C SER A 20 7.45 -5.16 5.19
N THR A 21 6.41 -5.06 4.38
CA THR A 21 6.40 -5.56 3.00
C THR A 21 7.30 -4.71 2.10
N PHE A 22 7.25 -3.39 2.28
CA PHE A 22 8.11 -2.44 1.57
C PHE A 22 9.59 -2.71 1.85
N MET A 23 9.97 -2.90 3.12
CA MET A 23 11.35 -3.20 3.53
C MET A 23 11.89 -4.50 2.94
N LYS A 24 11.02 -5.43 2.53
CA LYS A 24 11.40 -6.69 1.87
C LYS A 24 11.54 -6.56 0.34
N GLY A 25 11.22 -5.39 -0.23
CA GLY A 25 11.16 -5.22 -1.69
C GLY A 25 10.02 -5.98 -2.35
N ASP A 26 8.96 -6.32 -1.60
CA ASP A 26 7.84 -7.12 -2.10
C ASP A 26 6.75 -6.23 -2.72
N ALA A 27 6.95 -5.84 -3.97
CA ALA A 27 6.01 -4.99 -4.70
C ALA A 27 4.63 -5.64 -4.87
N ALA A 28 4.57 -6.97 -5.06
CA ALA A 28 3.31 -7.69 -5.19
C ALA A 28 2.53 -7.71 -3.86
N GLY A 29 3.23 -7.91 -2.75
CA GLY A 29 2.67 -7.82 -1.40
C GLY A 29 2.13 -6.41 -1.11
N ILE A 30 2.84 -5.35 -1.50
CA ILE A 30 2.34 -3.97 -1.37
C ILE A 30 1.05 -3.78 -2.16
N ALA A 31 1.02 -4.21 -3.42
CA ALA A 31 -0.17 -4.07 -4.26
C ALA A 31 -1.38 -4.83 -3.69
N ALA A 32 -1.17 -5.98 -3.03
CA ALA A 32 -2.24 -6.75 -2.40
C ALA A 32 -2.97 -5.99 -1.27
N LEU A 33 -2.33 -5.01 -0.62
CA LEU A 33 -2.95 -4.16 0.40
C LEU A 33 -3.92 -3.12 -0.17
N TYR A 34 -3.87 -2.88 -1.49
CA TYR A 34 -4.75 -1.92 -2.16
C TYR A 34 -6.02 -2.59 -2.69
N THR A 35 -7.13 -1.84 -2.69
CA THR A 35 -8.35 -2.24 -3.40
C THR A 35 -8.14 -2.25 -4.91
N VAL A 36 -9.00 -2.95 -5.65
CA VAL A 36 -8.90 -3.07 -7.11
C VAL A 36 -8.93 -1.70 -7.81
N SER A 37 -9.68 -0.74 -7.25
CA SER A 37 -9.84 0.62 -7.78
C SER A 37 -9.05 1.68 -6.99
N ALA A 38 -8.00 1.28 -6.27
CA ALA A 38 -7.21 2.21 -5.49
C ALA A 38 -6.45 3.21 -6.37
N GLN A 39 -6.04 4.31 -5.75
CA GLN A 39 -5.16 5.30 -6.36
C GLN A 39 -3.91 5.43 -5.50
N PHE A 40 -2.76 5.57 -6.15
CA PHE A 40 -1.49 5.83 -5.51
C PHE A 40 -0.83 7.05 -6.17
N LEU A 41 -0.29 7.95 -5.35
CA LEU A 41 0.45 9.10 -5.84
C LEU A 41 1.93 8.92 -5.49
N PRO A 42 2.78 8.50 -6.44
CA PRO A 42 4.23 8.44 -6.22
C PRO A 42 4.82 9.85 -6.09
N PRO A 43 5.97 10.00 -5.40
CA PRO A 43 6.71 11.25 -5.41
C PRO A 43 7.05 11.70 -6.84
N ASN A 44 6.78 12.96 -7.16
CA ASN A 44 7.08 13.59 -8.45
C ASN A 44 6.48 12.90 -9.69
N GLY A 45 5.43 12.08 -9.53
CA GLY A 45 4.75 11.41 -10.65
C GLY A 45 3.25 11.68 -10.68
N ASP A 46 2.61 11.20 -11.74
CA ASP A 46 1.14 11.25 -11.88
C ASP A 46 0.46 10.19 -11.01
N VAL A 47 -0.85 10.38 -10.78
CA VAL A 47 -1.68 9.40 -10.07
C VAL A 47 -1.69 8.06 -10.84
N VAL A 48 -1.42 6.99 -10.10
CA VAL A 48 -1.45 5.60 -10.55
C VAL A 48 -2.79 4.99 -10.15
N LEU A 49 -3.50 4.38 -11.10
CA LEU A 49 -4.85 3.84 -10.90
C LEU A 49 -4.84 2.32 -10.98
N GLY A 50 -5.35 1.69 -9.93
CA GLY A 50 -5.59 0.25 -9.87
C GLY A 50 -4.37 -0.57 -9.41
N ARG A 51 -4.67 -1.73 -8.84
CA ARG A 51 -3.70 -2.62 -8.17
C ARG A 51 -2.49 -2.98 -9.05
N ASP A 52 -2.73 -3.36 -10.30
CA ASP A 52 -1.68 -3.82 -11.20
C ASP A 52 -0.68 -2.70 -11.54
N ALA A 53 -1.18 -1.48 -11.73
CA ALA A 53 -0.35 -0.32 -11.99
C ALA A 53 0.46 0.07 -10.73
N ILE A 54 -0.15 -0.02 -9.55
CA ILE A 54 0.52 0.21 -8.26
C ILE A 54 1.67 -0.78 -8.06
N GLN A 55 1.46 -2.08 -8.37
CA GLN A 55 2.52 -3.08 -8.31
C GLN A 55 3.71 -2.69 -9.20
N ALA A 56 3.43 -2.35 -10.46
CA ALA A 56 4.48 -1.96 -11.41
C ALA A 56 5.26 -0.72 -10.93
N THR A 57 4.58 0.25 -10.33
CA THR A 57 5.24 1.44 -9.75
C THR A 57 6.16 1.07 -8.59
N PHE A 58 5.71 0.27 -7.62
CA PHE A 58 6.58 -0.12 -6.50
C PHE A 58 7.74 -1.01 -6.96
N GLN A 59 7.53 -1.92 -7.91
CA GLN A 59 8.61 -2.71 -8.51
C GLN A 59 9.70 -1.82 -9.12
N ALA A 60 9.32 -0.69 -9.73
CA ALA A 60 10.27 0.26 -10.31
C ALA A 60 10.98 1.14 -9.26
N LEU A 61 10.33 1.42 -8.12
CA LEU A 61 10.89 2.25 -7.04
C LEU A 61 11.85 1.48 -6.11
N MET A 62 11.69 0.17 -5.98
CA MET A 62 12.41 -0.69 -5.02
C MET A 62 13.74 -1.26 -5.55
N VAL A 63 14.48 -0.45 -6.32
CA VAL A 63 15.82 -0.81 -6.84
C VAL A 63 16.92 -0.76 -5.78
#